data_AF-A0A835PZ14-F1
#
_entry.id   AF-A0A835PZ14-F1
#
_cell.length_a   1.000
_cell.length_b   1.000
_cell.length_c   1.000
_cell.angle_alpha   90.00
_cell.angle_beta   90.00
_cell.angle_gamma   90.00
#
_symmetry.space_group_name_H-M   'P 1'
#
loop_
_entity.id
_entity.type
_entity.pdbx_description
1 polymer ?
#
loop_
_entity_poly.entity_id
_entity_poly.type
_entity_poly.pdbx_seq_one_letter_code
_entity_poly.pdbx_strand_id
1 'polypeptide(L)'
;MKNIKIRCFMYGLMHQLDMCRLHHAIPQSGRNGGRILIRLNSFSSWAKIMCPFIRHKVSGAWYCVTSFLVMFPSTLLGTGENWTLLKTISVTEYLNYESGKFSKSKGVGVFGNDAKDAKIPAEVWRYYLLTNRPEVSDTLFTWKDLQAKLNSELLSNLGNFINRVLSFIAKPSGSGYNSIIPDAPDAESHQSTKTLSEKVFKLVEQYLDAMEKVKLKQGLKTAMSISSEGNAYFQESQFWKLYKDDPSSCCIVMKTSAGLVLLLACLLEPFMPSFSIDVLKQLNLRREILSAFFSEKVDPDKMKQPWNFIPSGHKMGKPEPLFRELNDDEVEALRLRFSGSQTERIEKAKDDAMKLAEKLKNTAIYEATAKKKLAKPINNAKPKASEAEISISRLDIRVGLIKKVHKHPGADSLYVEEIDVGEETTRTVVSGLVKHIPLEEMQDRKVCVLCNLKPVTMRGIKSHAMVFAASNNDHTNVELVDLPGSAVVGERVTFPGYSGEPDNVLNSKSKVWERLQVDLHTDAELVAHYKDSPFTTSSGVCKVMSITSVNLCRTSLLAVVRSKRRKIHASHRRHSNGWKRSSF
;
A
#
# COMPACT_ATOMS: atom_id res chain seq x y z
N MET A 1 0.81 -35.94 18.15
CA MET A 1 2.02 -35.12 18.42
C MET A 1 2.12 -33.82 17.59
N LYS A 2 1.53 -33.69 16.40
CA LYS A 2 1.49 -32.40 15.65
C LYS A 2 0.56 -31.35 16.28
N ASN A 3 -0.57 -31.77 16.87
CA ASN A 3 -1.66 -30.88 17.32
C ASN A 3 -1.39 -30.07 18.61
N ILE A 4 -0.43 -30.49 19.45
CA ILE A 4 -0.03 -29.77 20.68
C ILE A 4 0.66 -28.43 20.36
N LYS A 5 1.23 -28.27 19.15
CA LYS A 5 1.97 -27.07 18.76
C LYS A 5 1.07 -25.88 18.41
N ILE A 6 -0.14 -26.12 17.91
CA ILE A 6 -1.11 -25.07 17.53
C ILE A 6 -1.61 -24.33 18.78
N ARG A 7 -1.86 -25.10 19.86
CA ARG A 7 -2.31 -24.60 21.19
C ARG A 7 -1.41 -23.50 21.74
N CYS A 8 -0.09 -23.62 21.62
CA CYS A 8 0.83 -22.63 22.19
C CYS A 8 1.00 -21.36 21.34
N PHE A 9 0.78 -21.42 20.02
CA PHE A 9 1.01 -20.27 19.15
C PHE A 9 -0.09 -19.20 19.27
N MET A 10 -1.36 -19.59 19.33
CA MET A 10 -2.47 -18.66 19.52
C MET A 10 -2.47 -18.05 20.93
N TYR A 11 -2.21 -18.87 21.96
CA TYR A 11 -2.08 -18.40 23.35
C TYR A 11 -0.88 -17.45 23.54
N GLY A 12 0.26 -17.74 22.90
CA GLY A 12 1.45 -16.87 22.95
C GLY A 12 1.26 -15.53 22.24
N LEU A 13 0.50 -15.50 21.13
CA LEU A 13 0.19 -14.26 20.42
C LEU A 13 -0.83 -13.39 21.19
N MET A 14 -1.84 -14.01 21.81
CA MET A 14 -2.83 -13.33 22.66
C MET A 14 -2.17 -12.73 23.92
N HIS A 15 -1.30 -13.47 24.60
CA HIS A 15 -0.59 -12.95 25.79
C HIS A 15 0.47 -11.88 25.46
N GLN A 16 1.12 -11.92 24.31
CA GLN A 16 2.02 -10.83 23.87
C GLN A 16 1.26 -9.51 23.62
N LEU A 17 -0.03 -9.56 23.32
CA LEU A 17 -0.87 -8.38 23.08
C LEU A 17 -1.47 -7.81 24.38
N ASP A 18 -1.70 -8.64 25.41
CA ASP A 18 -2.23 -8.19 26.71
C ASP A 18 -1.17 -7.59 27.67
N MET A 19 0.12 -7.80 27.41
CA MET A 19 1.21 -7.23 28.24
C MET A 19 1.27 -5.69 28.21
N CYS A 20 0.57 -5.02 27.29
CA CYS A 20 0.46 -3.55 27.28
C CYS A 20 -0.50 -2.97 28.34
N ARG A 21 -1.31 -3.78 29.03
CA ARG A 21 -2.28 -3.28 30.03
C ARG A 21 -1.79 -3.29 31.49
N LEU A 22 -0.64 -3.90 31.78
CA LEU A 22 -0.11 -4.02 33.16
C LEU A 22 0.78 -2.85 33.61
N HIS A 23 1.04 -1.86 32.74
CA HIS A 23 1.90 -0.72 33.08
C HIS A 23 1.24 0.34 34.00
N HIS A 24 -0.02 0.15 34.41
CA HIS A 24 -0.77 1.12 35.24
C HIS A 24 -0.95 0.74 36.71
N ALA A 25 -0.30 -0.31 37.21
CA ALA A 25 -0.43 -0.74 38.61
C ALA A 25 0.92 -0.82 39.35
N ILE A 26 1.67 0.30 39.39
CA ILE A 26 2.78 0.46 40.34
C ILE A 26 2.53 1.74 41.14
N PRO A 27 2.20 1.66 42.44
CA PRO A 27 2.13 2.83 43.29
C PRO A 27 3.56 3.38 43.51
N GLN A 28 3.72 4.69 43.38
CA GLN A 28 4.94 5.36 43.80
C GLN A 28 5.00 5.39 45.33
N SER A 29 6.01 4.76 45.92
CA SER A 29 6.42 5.09 47.29
C SER A 29 7.94 4.99 47.49
N GLY A 30 8.50 6.12 47.94
CA GLY A 30 9.43 6.19 49.07
C GLY A 30 10.84 5.61 48.91
N ARG A 31 11.82 6.52 48.89
CA ARG A 31 13.24 6.27 49.16
C ARG A 31 13.41 5.51 50.49
N ASN A 32 14.14 4.40 50.48
CA ASN A 32 15.19 4.11 51.47
C ASN A 32 16.08 2.94 51.01
N GLY A 33 17.38 3.12 51.16
CA GLY A 33 18.40 2.16 50.77
C GLY A 33 18.35 0.88 51.59
N GLY A 34 18.01 -0.22 50.93
CA GLY A 34 18.16 -1.58 51.42
C GLY A 34 18.19 -2.52 50.23
N ARG A 35 19.23 -3.34 50.10
CA ARG A 35 19.29 -4.40 49.09
C ARG A 35 18.18 -5.41 49.37
N ILE A 36 17.03 -5.23 48.75
CA ILE A 36 15.97 -6.24 48.73
C ILE A 36 16.34 -7.24 47.64
N LEU A 37 17.00 -8.33 48.04
CA LEU A 37 17.09 -9.54 47.23
C LEU A 37 15.68 -10.17 47.25
N ILE A 38 14.82 -9.77 46.32
CA ILE A 38 13.51 -10.39 46.14
C ILE A 38 13.76 -11.82 45.65
N ARG A 39 13.70 -12.80 46.55
CA ARG A 39 13.52 -14.21 46.20
C ARG A 39 12.17 -14.35 45.48
N LEU A 40 12.20 -14.32 44.15
CA LEU A 40 11.05 -14.50 43.28
C LEU A 40 10.60 -15.97 43.27
N ASN A 41 9.95 -16.43 44.35
CA ASN A 41 9.22 -17.71 44.37
C ASN A 41 8.01 -17.75 43.41
N SER A 42 7.69 -16.63 42.75
CA SER A 42 6.64 -16.51 41.73
C SER A 42 7.05 -17.02 40.33
N PHE A 43 8.31 -17.41 40.12
CA PHE A 43 8.77 -17.86 38.80
C PHE A 43 8.32 -19.28 38.44
N SER A 44 7.83 -20.10 39.39
CA SER A 44 7.47 -21.50 39.10
C SER A 44 6.27 -21.66 38.17
N SER A 45 5.33 -20.70 38.17
CA SER A 45 4.20 -20.66 37.24
C SER A 45 4.57 -20.02 35.90
N TRP A 46 5.48 -19.04 35.90
CA TRP A 46 6.02 -18.42 34.68
C TRP A 46 6.90 -19.39 33.88
N ALA A 47 7.74 -20.16 34.57
CA ALA A 47 8.56 -21.22 34.01
C ALA A 47 7.69 -22.31 33.36
N LYS A 48 6.62 -22.77 34.02
CA LYS A 48 5.72 -23.80 33.45
C LYS A 48 4.99 -23.37 32.17
N ILE A 49 4.67 -22.07 32.01
CA ILE A 49 3.97 -21.54 30.83
C ILE A 49 4.94 -21.24 29.67
N MET A 50 6.18 -20.82 29.97
CA MET A 50 7.21 -20.56 28.96
C MET A 50 8.01 -21.81 28.55
N CYS A 51 8.00 -22.88 29.34
CA CYS A 51 8.99 -23.97 29.28
C CYS A 51 9.08 -24.82 28.00
N PRO A 52 8.05 -25.05 27.15
CA PRO A 52 8.26 -25.91 25.99
C PRO A 52 8.46 -25.17 24.65
N PHE A 53 8.10 -23.88 24.55
CA PHE A 53 8.08 -23.17 23.25
C PHE A 53 8.40 -21.67 23.37
N ILE A 54 9.61 -21.32 23.77
CA ILE A 54 10.09 -19.95 23.65
C ILE A 54 10.36 -19.65 22.17
N ARG A 55 9.46 -18.89 21.53
CA ARG A 55 9.66 -18.25 20.23
C ARG A 55 9.83 -16.75 20.44
N HIS A 56 11.00 -16.22 20.13
CA HIS A 56 11.21 -14.76 20.13
C HIS A 56 10.90 -14.21 18.74
N LYS A 57 9.98 -13.25 18.67
CA LYS A 57 9.80 -12.37 17.52
C LYS A 57 10.58 -11.10 17.80
N VAL A 58 11.56 -10.82 16.96
CA VAL A 58 12.40 -9.63 17.08
C VAL A 58 12.14 -8.78 15.84
N SER A 59 11.50 -7.62 16.04
CA SER A 59 11.22 -6.67 14.97
C SER A 59 12.41 -5.72 14.79
N GLY A 60 13.04 -5.76 13.62
CA GLY A 60 13.99 -4.74 13.15
C GLY A 60 15.42 -4.85 13.69
N ALA A 61 15.94 -6.05 13.97
CA ALA A 61 17.18 -6.13 14.73
C ALA A 61 18.08 -7.30 14.38
N TRP A 62 18.79 -7.20 13.25
CA TRP A 62 20.12 -7.83 13.14
C TRP A 62 20.96 -7.54 14.40
N TYR A 63 20.83 -6.32 14.95
CA TYR A 63 21.46 -5.90 16.20
C TYR A 63 21.10 -6.75 17.43
N CYS A 64 19.90 -7.32 17.50
CA CYS A 64 19.50 -8.16 18.63
C CYS A 64 19.70 -9.64 18.37
N VAL A 65 19.96 -10.06 17.12
CA VAL A 65 20.24 -11.48 16.79
C VAL A 65 21.42 -11.97 17.62
N THR A 66 22.51 -11.21 17.68
CA THR A 66 23.69 -11.55 18.51
C THR A 66 23.33 -11.65 19.99
N SER A 67 22.51 -10.74 20.51
CA SER A 67 22.07 -10.75 21.90
C SER A 67 21.24 -11.99 22.23
N PHE A 68 20.32 -12.39 21.36
CA PHE A 68 19.41 -13.52 21.61
C PHE A 68 19.97 -14.89 21.22
N LEU A 69 20.91 -14.97 20.27
CA LEU A 69 21.51 -16.24 19.84
C LEU A 69 22.82 -16.56 20.55
N VAL A 70 23.56 -15.54 20.99
CA VAL A 70 24.88 -15.73 21.59
C VAL A 70 24.85 -15.30 23.05
N MET A 71 24.67 -14.01 23.32
CA MET A 71 24.89 -13.48 24.68
C MET A 71 23.92 -14.08 25.70
N PHE A 72 22.62 -14.07 25.42
CA PHE A 72 21.61 -14.56 26.35
C PHE A 72 21.69 -16.07 26.58
N PRO A 73 21.79 -16.95 25.55
CA PRO A 73 22.04 -18.37 25.77
C PRO A 73 23.33 -18.64 26.54
N SER A 74 24.43 -17.92 26.27
CA SER A 74 25.67 -18.05 27.02
C SER A 74 25.49 -17.67 28.50
N THR A 75 24.73 -16.62 28.82
CA THR A 75 24.41 -16.27 30.20
C THR A 75 23.59 -17.37 30.88
N LEU A 76 22.56 -17.91 30.22
CA LEU A 76 21.75 -19.00 30.76
C LEU A 76 22.59 -20.26 31.02
N LEU A 77 23.41 -20.66 30.04
CA LEU A 77 24.32 -21.80 30.19
C LEU A 77 25.34 -21.57 31.31
N GLY A 78 25.83 -20.34 31.47
CA GLY A 78 26.79 -19.96 32.51
C GLY A 78 26.25 -20.08 33.94
N THR A 79 24.92 -20.11 34.13
CA THR A 79 24.33 -20.34 35.46
C THR A 79 24.44 -21.80 35.91
N GLY A 80 24.64 -22.75 34.98
CA GLY A 80 24.60 -24.19 35.26
C GLY A 80 23.19 -24.75 35.57
N GLU A 81 22.14 -23.92 35.53
CA GLU A 81 20.76 -24.35 35.75
C GLU A 81 20.07 -24.79 34.44
N ASN A 82 19.03 -25.61 34.56
CA ASN A 82 18.29 -26.15 33.42
C ASN A 82 17.25 -25.15 32.88
N TRP A 83 17.72 -24.09 32.22
CA TRP A 83 16.88 -23.09 31.58
C TRP A 83 16.35 -23.55 30.22
N THR A 84 15.11 -23.15 29.89
CA THR A 84 14.57 -23.32 28.54
C THR A 84 15.31 -22.45 27.54
N LEU A 85 15.93 -23.09 26.54
CA LEU A 85 16.63 -22.39 25.47
C LEU A 85 15.70 -22.05 24.29
N LEU A 86 16.11 -21.02 23.53
CA LEU A 86 15.41 -20.59 22.32
C LEU A 86 15.41 -21.73 21.29
N LYS A 87 14.22 -22.13 20.82
CA LYS A 87 14.07 -23.17 19.80
C LYS A 87 14.01 -22.62 18.37
N THR A 88 13.41 -21.45 18.21
CA THR A 88 13.22 -20.82 16.91
C THR A 88 13.22 -19.31 17.08
N ILE A 89 14.02 -18.63 16.27
CA ILE A 89 14.02 -17.17 16.18
C ILE A 89 13.27 -16.75 14.90
N SER A 90 12.39 -15.75 15.00
CA SER A 90 11.80 -15.11 13.84
C SER A 90 12.31 -13.68 13.78
N VAL A 91 13.19 -13.43 12.80
CA VAL A 91 13.80 -12.13 12.52
C VAL A 91 13.08 -11.51 11.32
N THR A 92 12.98 -10.19 11.29
CA THR A 92 12.47 -9.43 10.15
C THR A 92 13.49 -8.41 9.68
N GLU A 93 13.46 -8.12 8.39
CA GLU A 93 14.17 -6.99 7.81
C GLU A 93 13.47 -5.66 8.15
N TYR A 94 13.93 -4.56 7.57
CA TYR A 94 13.43 -3.23 7.91
C TYR A 94 12.14 -2.87 7.16
N LEU A 95 11.30 -2.09 7.83
CA LEU A 95 10.22 -1.35 7.20
C LEU A 95 10.69 0.09 6.99
N ASN A 96 10.80 0.48 5.72
CA ASN A 96 11.11 1.84 5.30
C ASN A 96 9.81 2.65 5.10
N TYR A 97 9.91 3.97 5.04
CA TYR A 97 8.76 4.88 4.97
C TYR A 97 8.87 5.82 3.77
N GLU A 98 7.93 5.69 2.82
CA GLU A 98 7.89 6.46 1.57
C GLU A 98 9.22 6.42 0.79
N SER A 99 9.96 7.52 0.65
CA SER A 99 11.26 7.53 -0.04
C SER A 99 12.45 7.37 0.91
N GLY A 100 12.24 7.12 2.20
CA GLY A 100 13.31 7.12 3.20
C GLY A 100 13.05 6.25 4.43
N LYS A 101 13.65 6.64 5.55
CA LYS A 101 13.56 5.93 6.85
C LYS A 101 12.71 6.72 7.85
N PHE A 102 12.11 6.01 8.80
CA PHE A 102 11.48 6.63 9.96
C PHE A 102 12.49 7.49 10.74
N SER A 103 12.10 8.69 11.16
CA SER A 103 12.96 9.59 11.93
C SER A 103 12.14 10.47 12.87
N LYS A 104 12.26 10.21 14.18
CA LYS A 104 11.52 10.94 15.21
C LYS A 104 11.95 12.40 15.30
N SER A 105 13.26 12.68 15.19
CA SER A 105 13.79 14.05 15.22
C SER A 105 13.28 14.89 14.04
N LYS A 106 13.19 14.28 12.85
CA LYS A 106 12.69 14.92 11.63
C LYS A 106 11.16 14.97 11.55
N GLY A 107 10.44 14.35 12.49
CA GLY A 107 8.99 14.11 12.40
C GLY A 107 8.56 13.24 11.20
N VAL A 108 9.45 12.40 10.67
CA VAL A 108 9.20 11.58 9.48
C VAL A 108 8.71 10.19 9.88
N GLY A 109 7.52 9.83 9.38
CA GLY A 109 6.90 8.54 9.63
C GLY A 109 5.75 8.61 10.63
N VAL A 110 5.05 7.49 10.74
CA VAL A 110 3.96 7.32 11.71
C VAL A 110 4.51 6.60 12.94
N PHE A 111 4.48 7.26 14.10
CA PHE A 111 4.84 6.63 15.37
C PHE A 111 3.60 6.14 16.12
N GLY A 112 3.78 5.32 17.16
CA GLY A 112 2.65 4.65 17.84
C GLY A 112 1.56 5.60 18.35
N ASN A 113 1.94 6.77 18.86
CA ASN A 113 0.98 7.78 19.32
C ASN A 113 0.24 8.45 18.14
N ASP A 114 0.96 8.67 17.04
CA ASP A 114 0.42 9.30 15.82
C ASP A 114 -0.65 8.44 15.14
N ALA A 115 -0.48 7.12 15.19
CA ALA A 115 -1.41 6.17 14.58
C ALA A 115 -2.84 6.32 15.14
N LYS A 116 -2.97 6.66 16.43
CA LYS A 116 -4.26 6.96 17.07
C LYS A 116 -4.89 8.22 16.48
N ASP A 117 -4.09 9.25 16.25
CA ASP A 117 -4.56 10.55 15.77
C ASP A 117 -4.86 10.56 14.27
N ALA A 118 -4.40 9.54 13.53
CA ALA A 118 -4.74 9.34 12.13
C ALA A 118 -6.20 8.96 11.90
N LYS A 119 -6.95 8.60 12.96
CA LYS A 119 -8.35 8.14 12.91
C LYS A 119 -8.57 6.96 11.93
N ILE A 120 -7.52 6.20 11.67
CA ILE A 120 -7.56 4.93 10.95
C ILE A 120 -7.69 3.81 12.00
N PRO A 121 -8.67 2.90 11.86
CA PRO A 121 -8.82 1.80 12.80
C PRO A 121 -7.58 0.91 12.92
N ALA A 122 -7.36 0.36 14.11
CA ALA A 122 -6.15 -0.41 14.42
C ALA A 122 -5.99 -1.66 13.54
N GLU A 123 -7.09 -2.30 13.17
CA GLU A 123 -7.12 -3.47 12.29
C GLU A 123 -6.61 -3.17 10.89
N VAL A 124 -6.83 -1.95 10.36
CA VAL A 124 -6.30 -1.53 9.06
C VAL A 124 -4.79 -1.42 9.12
N TRP A 125 -4.25 -0.82 10.19
CA TRP A 125 -2.80 -0.75 10.43
C TRP A 125 -2.19 -2.15 10.54
N ARG A 126 -2.80 -3.02 11.36
CA ARG A 126 -2.31 -4.38 11.57
C ARG A 126 -2.33 -5.18 10.28
N TYR A 127 -3.44 -5.12 9.52
CA TYR A 127 -3.56 -5.79 8.23
C TYR A 127 -2.49 -5.33 7.26
N TYR A 128 -2.32 -4.02 7.10
CA TYR A 128 -1.35 -3.45 6.18
C TYR A 128 0.09 -3.84 6.53
N LEU A 129 0.47 -3.66 7.79
CA LEU A 129 1.82 -3.96 8.27
C LEU A 129 2.14 -5.46 8.21
N LEU A 130 1.17 -6.34 8.44
CA LEU A 130 1.36 -7.79 8.38
C LEU A 130 1.37 -8.31 6.93
N THR A 131 0.56 -7.72 6.04
CA THR A 131 0.59 -8.00 4.60
C THR A 131 1.92 -7.58 3.97
N ASN A 132 2.47 -6.46 4.44
CA ASN A 132 3.77 -5.95 4.02
C ASN A 132 4.88 -6.27 5.02
N ARG A 133 4.75 -7.35 5.81
CA ARG A 133 5.79 -7.72 6.78
C ARG A 133 7.13 -8.01 6.07
N PRO A 134 8.25 -7.39 6.49
CA PRO A 134 9.57 -7.62 5.91
C PRO A 134 10.17 -8.97 6.36
N GLU A 135 9.67 -10.08 5.80
CA GLU A 135 10.10 -11.43 6.19
C GLU A 135 11.40 -11.89 5.50
N VAL A 136 11.68 -11.39 4.29
CA VAL A 136 12.82 -11.83 3.45
C VAL A 136 13.71 -10.66 3.05
N SER A 137 13.10 -9.52 2.77
CA SER A 137 13.77 -8.29 2.37
C SER A 137 13.08 -7.10 3.04
N ASP A 138 13.77 -5.97 3.03
CA ASP A 138 13.17 -4.69 3.38
C ASP A 138 11.86 -4.46 2.61
N THR A 139 10.93 -3.79 3.27
CA THR A 139 9.62 -3.42 2.70
C THR A 139 9.39 -1.93 2.87
N LEU A 140 8.47 -1.39 2.09
CA LEU A 140 8.18 0.03 2.06
C LEU A 140 6.74 0.30 2.45
N PHE A 141 6.56 1.10 3.51
CA PHE A 141 5.27 1.70 3.81
C PHE A 141 5.01 2.84 2.82
N THR A 142 3.85 2.81 2.16
CA THR A 142 3.33 3.98 1.43
C THR A 142 1.85 4.20 1.71
N TRP A 143 1.43 5.46 1.79
CA TRP A 143 0.02 5.80 2.04
C TRP A 143 -0.91 5.32 0.93
N LYS A 144 -0.45 5.38 -0.33
CA LYS A 144 -1.22 4.88 -1.48
C LYS A 144 -1.42 3.38 -1.44
N ASP A 145 -0.41 2.62 -1.02
CA ASP A 145 -0.56 1.17 -0.88
C ASP A 145 -1.47 0.84 0.32
N LEU A 146 -1.37 1.57 1.44
CA LEU A 146 -2.30 1.40 2.56
C LEU A 146 -3.76 1.63 2.13
N GLN A 147 -4.01 2.70 1.38
CA GLN A 147 -5.32 2.98 0.80
C GLN A 147 -5.79 1.84 -0.11
N ALA A 148 -4.93 1.37 -1.02
CA ALA A 148 -5.28 0.30 -1.95
C ALA A 148 -5.65 -1.00 -1.20
N LYS A 149 -4.90 -1.35 -0.15
CA LYS A 149 -5.16 -2.53 0.69
C LYS A 149 -6.47 -2.40 1.48
N LEU A 150 -6.72 -1.23 2.08
CA LEU A 150 -7.98 -0.97 2.76
C LEU A 150 -9.17 -1.04 1.79
N ASN A 151 -9.15 -0.27 0.70
CA ASN A 151 -10.32 -0.12 -0.15
C ASN A 151 -10.58 -1.38 -1.00
N SER A 152 -9.52 -2.04 -1.51
CA SER A 152 -9.67 -3.16 -2.44
C SER A 152 -9.78 -4.51 -1.73
N GLU A 153 -9.03 -4.73 -0.65
CA GLU A 153 -8.95 -6.05 0.00
C GLU A 153 -9.83 -6.10 1.25
N LEU A 154 -9.76 -5.11 2.13
CA LEU A 154 -10.60 -5.10 3.34
C LEU A 154 -12.04 -4.71 3.02
N LEU A 155 -12.26 -3.57 2.36
CA LEU A 155 -13.60 -3.05 2.10
C LEU A 155 -14.31 -3.84 0.99
N SER A 156 -13.72 -3.91 -0.21
CA SER A 156 -14.38 -4.47 -1.40
C SER A 156 -14.45 -6.00 -1.44
N ASN A 157 -13.59 -6.71 -0.72
CA ASN A 157 -13.59 -8.17 -0.65
C ASN A 157 -14.15 -8.66 0.70
N LEU A 158 -13.39 -8.52 1.79
CA LEU A 158 -13.75 -9.08 3.11
C LEU A 158 -15.02 -8.46 3.70
N GLY A 159 -15.04 -7.15 3.85
CA GLY A 159 -16.16 -6.40 4.40
C GLY A 159 -17.41 -6.53 3.54
N ASN A 160 -17.26 -6.46 2.21
CA ASN A 160 -18.36 -6.65 1.27
C ASN A 160 -19.00 -8.04 1.38
N PHE A 161 -18.21 -9.11 1.44
CA PHE A 161 -18.73 -10.48 1.62
C PHE A 161 -19.57 -10.59 2.89
N ILE A 162 -18.99 -10.21 4.03
CA ILE A 162 -19.64 -10.30 5.34
C ILE A 162 -20.92 -9.46 5.35
N ASN A 163 -20.84 -8.20 4.90
CA ASN A 163 -21.98 -7.31 4.89
C ASN A 163 -23.12 -7.83 4.01
N ARG A 164 -22.82 -8.36 2.80
CA ARG A 164 -23.84 -8.92 1.90
C ARG A 164 -24.55 -10.13 2.51
N VAL A 165 -23.79 -11.05 3.11
CA VAL A 165 -24.34 -12.25 3.76
C VAL A 165 -25.23 -11.85 4.93
N LEU A 166 -24.69 -11.08 5.88
CA LEU A 166 -25.41 -10.72 7.10
C LEU A 166 -26.61 -9.81 6.81
N SER A 167 -26.47 -8.84 5.90
CA SER A 167 -27.59 -7.96 5.51
C SER A 167 -28.73 -8.72 4.84
N PHE A 168 -28.44 -9.77 4.07
CA PHE A 168 -29.50 -10.56 3.45
C PHE A 168 -30.26 -11.41 4.47
N ILE A 169 -29.57 -12.03 5.43
CA ILE A 169 -30.22 -12.77 6.52
C ILE A 169 -31.06 -11.83 7.40
N ALA A 170 -30.57 -10.63 7.67
CA ALA A 170 -31.25 -9.65 8.52
C ALA A 170 -32.51 -9.02 7.92
N LYS A 171 -32.74 -9.17 6.61
CA LYS A 171 -33.97 -8.65 5.97
C LYS A 171 -35.23 -9.33 6.56
N PRO A 172 -36.36 -8.62 6.65
CA PRO A 172 -37.62 -9.19 7.15
C PRO A 172 -38.08 -10.42 6.36
N SER A 173 -38.87 -11.27 7.02
CA SER A 173 -39.53 -12.42 6.38
C SER A 173 -40.28 -11.99 5.10
N GLY A 174 -40.10 -12.76 4.02
CA GLY A 174 -40.60 -12.42 2.68
C GLY A 174 -39.57 -11.70 1.79
N SER A 175 -38.48 -11.18 2.37
CA SER A 175 -37.34 -10.61 1.64
C SER A 175 -35.96 -11.09 2.13
N GLY A 176 -35.96 -11.94 3.16
CA GLY A 176 -34.81 -12.55 3.82
C GLY A 176 -35.27 -13.48 4.94
N TYR A 177 -34.51 -13.54 6.04
CA TYR A 177 -34.65 -14.54 7.10
C TYR A 177 -34.89 -13.96 8.50
N ASN A 178 -35.25 -12.67 8.60
CA ASN A 178 -35.58 -11.98 9.85
C ASN A 178 -34.48 -12.10 10.93
N SER A 179 -33.22 -12.01 10.51
CA SER A 179 -32.02 -12.18 11.35
C SER A 179 -31.87 -13.56 11.99
N ILE A 180 -32.56 -14.58 11.46
CA ILE A 180 -32.47 -15.97 11.94
C ILE A 180 -31.67 -16.78 10.93
N ILE A 181 -30.68 -17.54 11.41
CA ILE A 181 -29.92 -18.47 10.56
C ILE A 181 -30.86 -19.58 10.07
N PRO A 182 -31.03 -19.76 8.74
CA PRO A 182 -31.93 -20.76 8.20
C PRO A 182 -31.42 -22.19 8.45
N ASP A 183 -32.34 -23.15 8.39
CA ASP A 183 -31.98 -24.56 8.44
C ASP A 183 -31.53 -25.09 7.07
N ALA A 184 -30.63 -26.08 7.06
CA ALA A 184 -30.00 -26.59 5.83
C ALA A 184 -29.72 -28.10 5.93
N PRO A 185 -30.76 -28.94 5.91
CA PRO A 185 -30.62 -30.39 6.10
C PRO A 185 -29.81 -31.08 4.99
N ASP A 186 -29.88 -30.58 3.75
CA ASP A 186 -29.25 -31.20 2.57
C ASP A 186 -27.93 -30.52 2.14
N ALA A 187 -27.28 -29.79 3.06
CA ALA A 187 -26.05 -29.06 2.72
C ALA A 187 -24.89 -29.97 2.27
N GLU A 188 -24.86 -31.21 2.76
CA GLU A 188 -23.83 -32.21 2.43
C GLU A 188 -23.93 -32.74 1.00
N SER A 189 -25.15 -32.79 0.44
CA SER A 189 -25.41 -33.29 -0.91
C SER A 189 -25.40 -32.18 -1.97
N HIS A 190 -25.44 -30.90 -1.55
CA HIS A 190 -25.41 -29.77 -2.46
C HIS A 190 -24.03 -29.55 -3.09
N GLN A 191 -23.92 -29.79 -4.40
CA GLN A 191 -22.66 -29.90 -5.13
C GLN A 191 -21.75 -28.66 -5.02
N SER A 192 -22.32 -27.46 -5.13
CA SER A 192 -21.53 -26.21 -5.06
C SER A 192 -21.02 -25.93 -3.65
N THR A 193 -21.83 -26.23 -2.62
CA THR A 193 -21.45 -26.16 -1.21
C THR A 193 -20.34 -27.14 -0.88
N LYS A 194 -20.45 -28.39 -1.34
CA LYS A 194 -19.41 -29.41 -1.17
C LYS A 194 -18.08 -28.99 -1.82
N THR A 195 -18.15 -28.50 -3.06
CA THR A 195 -16.96 -28.03 -3.80
C THR A 195 -16.28 -26.87 -3.07
N LEU A 196 -17.06 -25.91 -2.55
CA LEU A 196 -16.56 -24.81 -1.75
C LEU A 196 -15.88 -25.31 -0.47
N SER A 197 -16.54 -26.21 0.26
CA SER A 197 -16.02 -26.78 1.51
C SER A 197 -14.67 -27.46 1.33
N GLU A 198 -14.49 -28.26 0.29
CA GLU A 198 -13.21 -28.93 0.00
C GLU A 198 -12.10 -27.91 -0.30
N LYS A 199 -12.40 -26.84 -1.05
CA LYS A 199 -11.45 -25.76 -1.32
C LYS A 199 -11.08 -25.00 -0.06
N VAL A 200 -12.09 -24.59 0.73
CA VAL A 200 -11.89 -23.85 1.98
C VAL A 200 -11.10 -24.67 2.98
N PHE A 201 -11.40 -25.96 3.12
CA PHE A 201 -10.66 -26.86 4.00
C PHE A 201 -9.16 -26.93 3.61
N LYS A 202 -8.84 -27.07 2.32
CA LYS A 202 -7.44 -27.03 1.84
C LYS A 202 -6.75 -25.70 2.17
N LEU A 203 -7.46 -24.56 2.03
CA LEU A 203 -6.93 -23.25 2.41
C LEU A 203 -6.69 -23.16 3.92
N VAL A 204 -7.58 -23.71 4.74
CA VAL A 204 -7.39 -23.79 6.20
C VAL A 204 -6.16 -24.62 6.55
N GLU A 205 -5.95 -25.78 5.92
CA GLU A 205 -4.74 -26.59 6.15
C GLU A 205 -3.46 -25.83 5.79
N GLN A 206 -3.46 -25.14 4.64
CA GLN A 206 -2.34 -24.29 4.22
C GLN A 206 -2.10 -23.13 5.19
N TYR A 207 -3.17 -22.53 5.71
CA TYR A 207 -3.09 -21.49 6.72
C TYR A 207 -2.43 -22.02 8.00
N LEU A 208 -2.88 -23.17 8.51
CA LEU A 208 -2.34 -23.77 9.72
C LEU A 208 -0.86 -24.13 9.56
N ASP A 209 -0.47 -24.75 8.44
CA ASP A 209 0.94 -25.06 8.14
C ASP A 209 1.81 -23.79 8.08
N ALA A 210 1.32 -22.73 7.44
CA ALA A 210 2.01 -21.45 7.37
C ALA A 210 2.19 -20.83 8.76
N MET A 211 1.14 -20.86 9.60
CA MET A 211 1.17 -20.30 10.95
C MET A 211 2.08 -21.09 11.89
N GLU A 212 2.10 -22.42 11.79
CA GLU A 212 3.03 -23.28 12.53
C GLU A 212 4.49 -22.94 12.22
N LYS A 213 4.78 -22.65 10.93
CA LYS A 213 6.09 -22.24 10.43
C LYS A 213 6.38 -20.75 10.58
N VAL A 214 5.50 -19.98 11.24
CA VAL A 214 5.64 -18.53 11.47
C VAL A 214 5.72 -17.72 10.16
N LYS A 215 5.14 -18.23 9.07
CA LYS A 215 4.99 -17.52 7.78
C LYS A 215 3.72 -16.67 7.81
N LEU A 216 3.74 -15.59 8.60
CA LEU A 216 2.55 -14.77 8.90
C LEU A 216 1.94 -14.15 7.65
N LYS A 217 2.78 -13.65 6.75
CA LYS A 217 2.34 -13.01 5.52
C LYS A 217 1.61 -13.99 4.59
N GLN A 218 2.11 -15.23 4.51
CA GLN A 218 1.44 -16.31 3.78
C GLN A 218 0.14 -16.73 4.47
N GLY A 219 0.13 -16.87 5.79
CA GLY A 219 -1.08 -17.18 6.56
C GLY A 219 -2.18 -16.15 6.31
N LEU A 220 -1.88 -14.85 6.45
CA LEU A 220 -2.85 -13.78 6.19
C LEU A 220 -3.39 -13.82 4.76
N LYS A 221 -2.50 -13.98 3.76
CA LYS A 221 -2.92 -14.10 2.35
C LYS A 221 -3.85 -15.28 2.13
N THR A 222 -3.53 -16.44 2.70
CA THR A 222 -4.37 -17.64 2.60
C THR A 222 -5.74 -17.45 3.26
N ALA A 223 -5.80 -16.80 4.43
CA ALA A 223 -7.06 -16.46 5.08
C ALA A 223 -7.92 -15.51 4.22
N MET A 224 -7.30 -14.49 3.61
CA MET A 224 -8.01 -13.57 2.70
C MET A 224 -8.51 -14.26 1.42
N SER A 225 -7.83 -15.29 0.93
CA SER A 225 -8.32 -16.09 -0.21
C SER A 225 -9.65 -16.79 0.10
N ILE A 226 -9.91 -17.19 1.35
CA ILE A 226 -11.19 -17.79 1.75
C ILE A 226 -12.34 -16.79 1.57
N SER A 227 -12.10 -15.49 1.83
CA SER A 227 -13.08 -14.45 1.55
C SER A 227 -13.38 -14.31 0.05
N SER A 228 -12.36 -14.46 -0.80
CA SER A 228 -12.54 -14.43 -2.25
C SER A 228 -13.37 -15.62 -2.74
N GLU A 229 -13.10 -16.84 -2.24
CA GLU A 229 -13.91 -18.03 -2.54
C GLU A 229 -15.36 -17.87 -2.03
N GLY A 230 -15.54 -17.28 -0.84
CA GLY A 230 -16.87 -16.96 -0.31
C GLY A 230 -17.64 -15.98 -1.20
N ASN A 231 -16.98 -14.91 -1.66
CA ASN A 231 -17.58 -13.96 -2.62
C ASN A 231 -17.97 -14.63 -3.94
N ALA A 232 -17.09 -15.47 -4.50
CA ALA A 232 -17.36 -16.21 -5.74
C ALA A 232 -18.57 -17.12 -5.57
N TYR A 233 -18.59 -17.95 -4.53
CA TYR A 233 -19.71 -18.83 -4.20
C TYR A 233 -21.03 -18.07 -4.01
N PHE A 234 -20.99 -16.96 -3.26
CA PHE A 234 -22.18 -16.15 -3.02
C PHE A 234 -22.68 -15.47 -4.30
N GLN A 235 -21.80 -15.10 -5.23
CA GLN A 235 -22.19 -14.50 -6.50
C GLN A 235 -22.71 -15.54 -7.51
N GLU A 236 -22.01 -16.66 -7.64
CA GLU A 236 -22.32 -17.75 -8.58
C GLU A 236 -23.63 -18.46 -8.23
N SER A 237 -23.94 -18.57 -6.93
CA SER A 237 -25.22 -19.13 -6.48
C SER A 237 -26.43 -18.28 -6.88
N GLN A 238 -26.25 -17.01 -7.25
CA GLN A 238 -27.35 -16.09 -7.55
C GLN A 238 -28.45 -16.15 -6.48
N PHE A 239 -28.06 -16.09 -5.20
CA PHE A 239 -28.93 -16.30 -4.03
C PHE A 239 -30.26 -15.52 -4.07
N TRP A 240 -30.28 -14.33 -4.69
CA TRP A 240 -31.48 -13.51 -4.84
C TRP A 240 -32.55 -14.13 -5.76
N LYS A 241 -32.14 -14.95 -6.74
CA LYS A 241 -33.04 -15.76 -7.56
C LYS A 241 -33.42 -17.03 -6.83
N LEU A 242 -32.44 -17.73 -6.24
CA LEU A 242 -32.70 -18.94 -5.46
C LEU A 242 -33.72 -18.70 -4.34
N TYR A 243 -33.68 -17.54 -3.67
CA TYR A 243 -34.65 -17.23 -2.62
C TYR A 243 -36.11 -17.29 -3.10
N LYS A 244 -36.37 -17.03 -4.40
CA LYS A 244 -37.69 -17.09 -5.02
C LYS A 244 -37.97 -18.45 -5.64
N ASP A 245 -36.99 -18.99 -6.35
CA ASP A 245 -37.16 -20.15 -7.24
C ASP A 245 -36.93 -21.49 -6.51
N ASP A 246 -35.94 -21.53 -5.60
CA ASP A 246 -35.59 -22.69 -4.78
C ASP A 246 -35.13 -22.26 -3.37
N PRO A 247 -36.10 -22.01 -2.46
CA PRO A 247 -35.79 -21.56 -1.10
C PRO A 247 -34.90 -22.52 -0.32
N SER A 248 -34.97 -23.84 -0.59
CA SER A 248 -34.18 -24.86 0.11
C SER A 248 -32.69 -24.69 -0.19
N SER A 249 -32.31 -24.58 -1.47
CA SER A 249 -30.93 -24.31 -1.87
C SER A 249 -30.45 -22.95 -1.38
N CYS A 250 -31.32 -21.93 -1.35
CA CYS A 250 -30.97 -20.62 -0.78
C CYS A 250 -30.61 -20.73 0.70
N CYS A 251 -31.37 -21.49 1.50
CA CYS A 251 -31.06 -21.73 2.91
C CYS A 251 -29.67 -22.37 3.10
N ILE A 252 -29.32 -23.37 2.27
CA ILE A 252 -27.99 -24.00 2.29
C ILE A 252 -26.90 -22.96 1.99
N VAL A 253 -27.09 -22.14 0.96
CA VAL A 253 -26.12 -21.09 0.59
C VAL A 253 -25.94 -20.07 1.71
N MET A 254 -27.02 -19.62 2.32
CA MET A 254 -26.98 -18.63 3.41
C MET A 254 -26.33 -19.18 4.67
N LYS A 255 -26.72 -20.38 5.12
CA LYS A 255 -26.15 -21.02 6.31
C LYS A 255 -24.67 -21.30 6.13
N THR A 256 -24.28 -21.84 4.97
CA THR A 256 -22.87 -22.06 4.60
C THR A 256 -22.09 -20.74 4.63
N SER A 257 -22.63 -19.68 4.03
CA SER A 257 -21.94 -18.38 3.95
C SER A 257 -21.79 -17.74 5.32
N ALA A 258 -22.81 -17.83 6.19
CA ALA A 258 -22.71 -17.36 7.58
C ALA A 258 -21.63 -18.13 8.36
N GLY A 259 -21.53 -19.45 8.15
CA GLY A 259 -20.43 -20.27 8.67
C GLY A 259 -19.06 -19.79 8.22
N LEU A 260 -18.90 -19.45 6.94
CA LEU A 260 -17.64 -18.88 6.42
C LEU A 260 -17.31 -17.52 7.05
N VAL A 261 -18.31 -16.68 7.34
CA VAL A 261 -18.11 -15.43 8.08
C VAL A 261 -17.50 -15.70 9.46
N LEU A 262 -18.04 -16.69 10.20
CA LEU A 262 -17.48 -17.09 11.50
C LEU A 262 -16.06 -17.66 11.36
N LEU A 263 -15.82 -18.52 10.37
CA LEU A 263 -14.49 -19.07 10.09
C LEU A 263 -13.46 -17.96 9.83
N LEU A 264 -13.81 -16.96 9.02
CA LEU A 264 -12.96 -15.81 8.74
C LEU A 264 -12.65 -15.02 10.00
N ALA A 265 -13.63 -14.78 10.88
CA ALA A 265 -13.40 -14.13 12.17
C ALA A 265 -12.41 -14.91 13.04
N CYS A 266 -12.52 -16.24 13.08
CA CYS A 266 -11.59 -17.10 13.81
C CYS A 266 -10.16 -17.07 13.23
N LEU A 267 -10.03 -17.16 11.90
CA LEU A 267 -8.73 -17.16 11.22
C LEU A 267 -8.04 -15.80 11.27
N LEU A 268 -8.81 -14.71 11.23
CA LEU A 268 -8.28 -13.35 11.22
C LEU A 268 -8.06 -12.78 12.62
N GLU A 269 -8.54 -13.40 13.70
CA GLU A 269 -8.33 -12.96 15.09
C GLU A 269 -6.85 -12.66 15.42
N PRO A 270 -5.86 -13.50 15.05
CA PRO A 270 -4.44 -13.20 15.32
C PRO A 270 -3.93 -11.92 14.61
N PHE A 271 -4.60 -11.51 13.53
CA PHE A 271 -4.20 -10.38 12.68
C PHE A 271 -5.03 -9.13 12.98
N MET A 272 -6.35 -9.26 13.15
CA MET A 272 -7.32 -8.19 13.29
C MET A 272 -8.35 -8.50 14.39
N PRO A 273 -7.96 -8.45 15.67
CA PRO A 273 -8.82 -8.89 16.78
C PRO A 273 -10.09 -8.05 16.96
N SER A 274 -10.01 -6.72 16.78
CA SER A 274 -11.19 -5.85 16.85
C SER A 274 -12.22 -6.20 15.78
N PHE A 275 -11.77 -6.49 14.55
CA PHE A 275 -12.64 -6.95 13.47
C PHE A 275 -13.36 -8.25 13.84
N SER A 276 -12.64 -9.25 14.36
CA SER A 276 -13.22 -10.53 14.75
C SER A 276 -14.26 -10.36 15.86
N ILE A 277 -14.00 -9.48 16.84
CA ILE A 277 -14.96 -9.12 17.87
C ILE A 277 -16.22 -8.47 17.28
N ASP A 278 -16.06 -7.54 16.33
CA ASP A 278 -17.19 -6.85 15.73
C ASP A 278 -18.03 -7.79 14.84
N VAL A 279 -17.40 -8.72 14.12
CA VAL A 279 -18.11 -9.80 13.41
C VAL A 279 -18.90 -10.68 14.39
N LEU A 280 -18.31 -11.06 15.53
CA LEU A 280 -19.03 -11.85 16.54
C LEU A 280 -20.21 -11.10 17.17
N LYS A 281 -20.09 -9.78 17.37
CA LYS A 281 -21.22 -8.95 17.83
C LYS A 281 -22.37 -8.98 16.81
N GLN A 282 -22.06 -8.85 15.51
CA GLN A 282 -23.07 -8.91 14.45
C GLN A 282 -23.69 -10.32 14.33
N LEU A 283 -22.91 -11.37 14.56
CA LEU A 283 -23.40 -12.75 14.64
C LEU A 283 -24.11 -13.05 15.98
N ASN A 284 -24.04 -12.16 16.98
CA ASN A 284 -24.53 -12.39 18.35
C ASN A 284 -23.96 -13.68 18.97
N LEU A 285 -22.63 -13.82 18.89
CA LEU A 285 -21.88 -14.97 19.39
C LEU A 285 -20.89 -14.54 20.48
N ARG A 286 -20.59 -15.45 21.42
CA ARG A 286 -19.65 -15.18 22.51
C ARG A 286 -18.20 -15.35 22.07
N ARG A 287 -17.29 -14.57 22.65
CA ARG A 287 -15.85 -14.56 22.31
C ARG A 287 -15.17 -15.92 22.50
N GLU A 288 -15.66 -16.73 23.44
CA GLU A 288 -15.11 -18.07 23.72
C GLU A 288 -15.11 -18.98 22.48
N ILE A 289 -15.94 -18.70 21.47
CA ILE A 289 -15.94 -19.44 20.21
C ILE A 289 -14.59 -19.30 19.48
N LEU A 290 -13.93 -18.13 19.52
CA LEU A 290 -12.65 -17.92 18.81
C LEU A 290 -11.55 -18.85 19.31
N SER A 291 -11.52 -19.11 20.63
CA SER A 291 -10.53 -20.01 21.24
C SER A 291 -10.93 -21.48 21.12
N ALA A 292 -12.22 -21.79 21.06
CA ALA A 292 -12.73 -23.13 20.89
C ALA A 292 -12.57 -23.66 19.45
N PHE A 293 -12.65 -22.78 18.45
CA PHE A 293 -12.75 -23.14 17.02
C PHE A 293 -11.53 -23.90 16.48
N PHE A 294 -10.34 -23.65 17.01
CA PHE A 294 -9.10 -24.38 16.68
C PHE A 294 -8.59 -25.23 17.85
N SER A 295 -9.43 -25.49 18.85
CA SER A 295 -9.06 -26.38 19.94
C SER A 295 -8.87 -27.81 19.42
N GLU A 296 -7.97 -28.58 20.06
CA GLU A 296 -7.60 -29.96 19.68
C GLU A 296 -8.78 -30.96 19.57
N LYS A 297 -9.99 -30.56 19.96
CA LYS A 297 -11.22 -31.36 19.89
C LYS A 297 -12.05 -31.12 18.62
N VAL A 298 -11.63 -30.22 17.73
CA VAL A 298 -12.36 -29.99 16.49
C VAL A 298 -12.00 -31.08 15.49
N ASP A 299 -12.96 -31.98 15.32
CA ASP A 299 -12.98 -33.01 14.31
C ASP A 299 -12.72 -32.40 12.90
N PRO A 300 -11.69 -32.85 12.17
CA PRO A 300 -11.43 -32.39 10.80
C PRO A 300 -12.64 -32.46 9.89
N ASP A 301 -13.54 -33.42 10.11
CA ASP A 301 -14.75 -33.55 9.32
C ASP A 301 -15.76 -32.46 9.65
N LYS A 302 -15.84 -31.99 10.91
CA LYS A 302 -16.63 -30.79 11.25
C LYS A 302 -16.10 -29.55 10.55
N MET A 303 -14.78 -29.42 10.38
CA MET A 303 -14.18 -28.27 9.70
C MET A 303 -14.51 -28.20 8.19
N LYS A 304 -14.87 -29.33 7.57
CA LYS A 304 -15.36 -29.40 6.19
C LYS A 304 -16.84 -29.02 6.06
N GLN A 305 -17.52 -28.76 7.18
CA GLN A 305 -18.96 -28.49 7.23
C GLN A 305 -19.24 -27.07 7.75
N PRO A 306 -18.91 -26.02 6.97
CA PRO A 306 -19.14 -24.64 7.37
C PRO A 306 -20.60 -24.35 7.72
N TRP A 307 -21.57 -25.04 7.11
CA TRP A 307 -22.99 -24.92 7.46
C TRP A 307 -23.34 -25.39 8.88
N ASN A 308 -22.46 -26.11 9.57
CA ASN A 308 -22.66 -26.57 10.94
C ASN A 308 -21.96 -25.70 11.99
N PHE A 309 -21.26 -24.64 11.58
CA PHE A 309 -20.54 -23.76 12.51
C PHE A 309 -21.46 -22.87 13.33
N ILE A 310 -22.65 -22.53 12.81
CA ILE A 310 -23.67 -21.77 13.51
C ILE A 310 -24.96 -22.60 13.53
N PRO A 311 -25.60 -22.80 14.70
CA PRO A 311 -26.84 -23.56 14.81
C PRO A 311 -27.98 -22.96 13.97
N SER A 312 -28.82 -23.81 13.39
CA SER A 312 -30.08 -23.41 12.77
C SER A 312 -30.97 -22.71 13.80
N GLY A 313 -31.70 -21.68 13.40
CA GLY A 313 -32.56 -20.92 14.32
C GLY A 313 -31.82 -19.90 15.19
N HIS A 314 -30.48 -19.83 15.12
CA HIS A 314 -29.71 -18.82 15.85
C HIS A 314 -30.07 -17.40 15.40
N LYS A 315 -30.35 -16.52 16.37
CA LYS A 315 -30.71 -15.11 16.10
C LYS A 315 -29.46 -14.23 16.13
N MET A 316 -29.15 -13.64 14.98
CA MET A 316 -28.04 -12.71 14.81
C MET A 316 -28.35 -11.32 15.38
N GLY A 317 -27.29 -10.54 15.56
CA GLY A 317 -27.36 -9.12 15.86
C GLY A 317 -27.66 -8.27 14.62
N LYS A 318 -27.43 -6.96 14.73
CA LYS A 318 -27.63 -6.02 13.63
C LYS A 318 -26.38 -5.98 12.74
N PRO A 319 -26.50 -6.21 11.42
CA PRO A 319 -25.39 -6.06 10.49
C PRO A 319 -24.97 -4.59 10.34
N GLU A 320 -23.67 -4.34 10.30
CA GLU A 320 -23.09 -3.00 10.11
C GLU A 320 -21.82 -3.08 9.25
N PRO A 321 -21.54 -2.07 8.40
CA PRO A 321 -20.30 -2.02 7.62
C PRO A 321 -19.05 -2.04 8.54
N LEU A 322 -18.13 -2.97 8.26
CA LEU A 322 -16.93 -3.18 9.08
C LEU A 322 -15.77 -2.24 8.75
N PHE A 323 -15.72 -1.74 7.51
CA PHE A 323 -14.64 -0.87 7.04
C PHE A 323 -15.23 0.37 6.39
N ARG A 324 -14.52 1.50 6.52
CA ARG A 324 -14.82 2.75 5.81
C ARG A 324 -13.80 2.96 4.71
N GLU A 325 -14.25 3.47 3.57
CA GLU A 325 -13.37 3.92 2.50
C GLU A 325 -12.45 5.05 2.97
N LEU A 326 -11.17 4.94 2.60
CA LEU A 326 -10.19 6.01 2.76
C LEU A 326 -9.99 6.71 1.41
N ASN A 327 -10.43 7.96 1.32
CA ASN A 327 -10.41 8.71 0.07
C ASN A 327 -9.05 9.40 -0.18
N ASP A 328 -8.79 9.78 -1.44
CA ASP A 328 -7.51 10.36 -1.85
C ASP A 328 -7.11 11.62 -1.06
N ASP A 329 -8.10 12.44 -0.67
CA ASP A 329 -7.85 13.69 0.07
C ASP A 329 -7.42 13.40 1.51
N GLU A 330 -8.03 12.43 2.18
CA GLU A 330 -7.63 11.95 3.51
C GLU A 330 -6.22 11.33 3.47
N VAL A 331 -5.93 10.52 2.45
CA VAL A 331 -4.62 9.89 2.26
C VAL A 331 -3.52 10.93 2.09
N GLU A 332 -3.74 11.93 1.23
CA GLU A 332 -2.73 12.96 0.99
C GLU A 332 -2.54 13.87 2.22
N ALA A 333 -3.63 14.18 2.95
CA ALA A 333 -3.54 14.94 4.20
C ALA A 333 -2.72 14.19 5.27
N LEU A 334 -2.95 12.89 5.43
CA LEU A 334 -2.17 12.05 6.34
C LEU A 334 -0.72 11.93 5.88
N ARG A 335 -0.49 11.72 4.58
CA ARG A 335 0.85 11.68 3.99
C ARG A 335 1.65 12.94 4.27
N LEU A 336 1.05 14.11 4.06
CA LEU A 336 1.69 15.39 4.34
C LEU A 336 1.97 15.54 5.85
N ARG A 337 1.00 15.22 6.70
CA ARG A 337 1.12 15.30 8.17
C ARG A 337 2.32 14.50 8.71
N PHE A 338 2.59 13.33 8.13
CA PHE A 338 3.64 12.42 8.59
C PHE A 338 4.91 12.45 7.72
N SER A 339 5.03 13.46 6.85
CA SER A 339 6.21 13.68 6.02
C SER A 339 7.33 14.45 6.72
N GLY A 340 7.21 14.77 8.01
CA GLY A 340 8.19 15.59 8.74
C GLY A 340 8.20 17.05 8.31
N SER A 341 9.11 17.85 8.89
CA SER A 341 9.33 19.21 8.40
C SER A 341 9.92 19.11 6.99
N GLN A 342 9.21 19.61 5.99
CA GLN A 342 9.68 19.66 4.60
C GLN A 342 11.08 20.33 4.49
N THR A 343 11.37 21.25 5.41
CA THR A 343 12.61 22.02 5.54
C THR A 343 13.84 21.15 5.88
N GLU A 344 13.76 20.28 6.89
CA GLU A 344 14.92 19.47 7.32
C GLU A 344 15.26 18.33 6.35
N ARG A 345 14.32 17.96 5.46
CA ARG A 345 14.58 16.99 4.38
C ARG A 345 15.44 17.59 3.28
N ILE A 346 15.19 18.86 2.94
CA ILE A 346 15.98 19.61 1.96
C ILE A 346 17.38 19.88 2.53
N GLU A 347 17.49 20.24 3.81
CA GLU A 347 18.79 20.50 4.46
C GLU A 347 19.62 19.24 4.66
N LYS A 348 19.03 18.13 5.13
CA LYS A 348 19.78 16.88 5.31
C LYS A 348 20.21 16.25 3.97
N ALA A 349 19.42 16.39 2.91
CA ALA A 349 19.84 15.95 1.58
C ALA A 349 21.05 16.74 1.06
N LYS A 350 21.14 18.05 1.40
CA LYS A 350 22.31 18.89 1.12
C LYS A 350 23.52 18.49 1.97
N ASP A 351 23.34 18.24 3.26
CA ASP A 351 24.41 17.84 4.20
C ASP A 351 25.01 16.45 3.88
N ASP A 352 24.16 15.47 3.55
CA ASP A 352 24.59 14.12 3.21
C ASP A 352 25.36 14.12 1.87
N ALA A 353 24.99 15.00 0.92
CA ALA A 353 25.74 15.24 -0.32
C ALA A 353 27.10 15.92 -0.05
N MET A 354 27.18 16.88 0.89
CA MET A 354 28.42 17.55 1.27
C MET A 354 29.42 16.59 1.94
N LYS A 355 28.95 15.75 2.87
CA LYS A 355 29.81 14.76 3.57
C LYS A 355 30.32 13.67 2.63
N LEU A 356 29.53 13.29 1.62
CA LEU A 356 29.95 12.35 0.58
C LEU A 356 31.02 12.96 -0.33
N ALA A 357 30.85 14.23 -0.71
CA ALA A 357 31.84 14.99 -1.48
C ALA A 357 33.16 15.19 -0.71
N GLU A 358 33.12 15.37 0.61
CA GLU A 358 34.30 15.56 1.45
C GLU A 358 35.08 14.24 1.69
N LYS A 359 34.37 13.12 1.87
CA LYS A 359 35.00 11.78 1.89
C LYS A 359 35.64 11.44 0.54
N LEU A 360 35.00 11.80 -0.57
CA LEU A 360 35.56 11.61 -1.92
C LEU A 360 36.80 12.48 -2.16
N LYS A 361 36.88 13.70 -1.61
CA LYS A 361 38.07 14.56 -1.70
C LYS A 361 39.27 14.02 -0.90
N ASN A 362 39.05 13.48 0.29
CA ASN A 362 40.14 12.95 1.12
C ASN A 362 40.70 11.61 0.61
N THR A 363 39.98 10.91 -0.26
CA THR A 363 40.43 9.64 -0.85
C THR A 363 41.13 9.84 -2.20
N ALA A 364 41.10 11.06 -2.75
CA ALA A 364 41.58 11.37 -4.11
C ALA A 364 43.00 12.00 -4.17
N ILE A 365 43.77 12.00 -3.08
CA ILE A 365 45.19 12.47 -3.08
C ILE A 365 46.19 11.33 -3.32
N TYR A 366 45.76 10.07 -3.34
CA TYR A 366 46.62 8.94 -3.72
C TYR A 366 46.13 8.33 -5.04
N GLU A 367 47.02 8.29 -6.03
CA GLU A 367 46.95 7.55 -7.29
C GLU A 367 46.30 8.25 -8.50
N ALA A 368 47.08 9.15 -9.10
CA ALA A 368 46.99 9.48 -10.52
C ALA A 368 48.29 9.06 -11.24
N THR A 369 48.37 7.82 -11.72
CA THR A 369 49.30 7.42 -12.79
C THR A 369 48.85 6.13 -13.47
N ALA A 370 48.40 6.25 -14.73
CA ALA A 370 48.70 5.39 -15.89
C ALA A 370 47.48 5.16 -16.82
N LYS A 371 47.71 5.39 -18.11
CA LYS A 371 46.76 5.43 -19.23
C LYS A 371 46.81 4.17 -20.10
N LYS A 372 45.68 3.92 -20.79
CA LYS A 372 45.49 3.51 -22.22
C LYS A 372 45.61 2.02 -22.66
N LYS A 373 44.48 1.52 -23.21
CA LYS A 373 44.18 1.16 -24.64
C LYS A 373 43.84 -0.30 -25.01
N LEU A 374 42.66 -0.41 -25.66
CA LEU A 374 42.25 -1.17 -26.86
C LEU A 374 41.73 -2.64 -26.80
N ALA A 375 40.57 -2.80 -27.47
CA ALA A 375 39.76 -4.00 -27.76
C ALA A 375 40.45 -4.97 -28.77
N LYS A 376 40.08 -6.25 -28.98
CA LYS A 376 38.76 -6.84 -29.37
C LYS A 376 38.90 -8.43 -29.38
N PRO A 377 37.95 -9.24 -29.88
CA PRO A 377 37.06 -10.18 -29.15
C PRO A 377 37.35 -11.70 -29.34
N ILE A 378 36.61 -12.60 -28.65
CA ILE A 378 35.89 -13.79 -29.19
C ILE A 378 35.03 -14.47 -28.09
N ASN A 379 33.73 -14.54 -28.39
CA ASN A 379 32.64 -15.49 -28.12
C ASN A 379 32.47 -16.35 -26.84
N ASN A 380 31.21 -16.28 -26.39
CA ASN A 380 30.32 -17.32 -25.88
C ASN A 380 30.54 -17.89 -24.48
N ALA A 381 29.88 -17.24 -23.51
CA ALA A 381 28.99 -17.94 -22.60
C ALA A 381 27.80 -17.03 -22.28
N LYS A 382 26.56 -17.54 -22.39
CA LYS A 382 25.37 -16.90 -21.83
C LYS A 382 25.53 -16.80 -20.30
N PRO A 383 25.17 -15.65 -19.70
CA PRO A 383 24.51 -15.71 -18.40
C PRO A 383 23.22 -14.87 -18.35
N LYS A 384 22.27 -15.47 -17.64
CA LYS A 384 21.10 -14.93 -16.92
C LYS A 384 20.87 -13.41 -17.00
N ALA A 385 19.63 -13.06 -17.37
CA ALA A 385 19.06 -11.73 -17.26
C ALA A 385 19.32 -11.11 -15.88
N SER A 386 20.19 -10.11 -15.86
CA SER A 386 20.24 -9.06 -14.84
C SER A 386 19.10 -8.07 -15.10
N GLU A 387 18.51 -7.52 -14.05
CA GLU A 387 17.55 -6.42 -14.14
C GLU A 387 18.20 -5.24 -14.87
N ALA A 388 17.79 -5.02 -16.12
CA ALA A 388 18.27 -3.91 -16.93
C ALA A 388 17.83 -2.57 -16.31
N GLU A 389 18.79 -1.68 -16.09
CA GLU A 389 18.57 -0.28 -15.77
C GLU A 389 17.63 0.33 -16.84
N ILE A 390 16.54 0.96 -16.42
CA ILE A 390 15.56 1.55 -17.35
C ILE A 390 16.17 2.83 -17.92
N SER A 391 16.38 2.86 -19.23
CA SER A 391 16.98 4.00 -19.95
C SER A 391 15.94 5.02 -20.44
N ILE A 392 16.31 6.32 -20.43
CA ILE A 392 15.52 7.42 -21.01
C ILE A 392 15.32 7.26 -22.52
N SER A 393 16.21 6.53 -23.21
CA SER A 393 16.10 6.24 -24.64
C SER A 393 14.86 5.42 -25.01
N ARG A 394 14.12 4.90 -24.04
CA ARG A 394 12.81 4.24 -24.25
C ARG A 394 11.66 5.24 -24.44
N LEU A 395 11.83 6.51 -24.08
CA LEU A 395 10.81 7.55 -24.30
C LEU A 395 10.91 8.11 -25.72
N ASP A 396 9.76 8.32 -26.36
CA ASP A 396 9.66 9.01 -27.65
C ASP A 396 9.30 10.49 -27.41
N ILE A 397 10.31 11.31 -27.17
CA ILE A 397 10.14 12.76 -26.97
C ILE A 397 10.50 13.46 -28.29
N ARG A 398 9.57 14.21 -28.85
CA ARG A 398 9.74 14.92 -30.12
C ARG A 398 9.46 16.40 -30.00
N VAL A 399 10.02 17.17 -30.94
CA VAL A 399 9.65 18.56 -31.19
C VAL A 399 8.28 18.59 -31.87
N GLY A 400 7.27 19.13 -31.18
CA GLY A 400 5.93 19.33 -31.73
C GLY A 400 5.66 20.80 -32.05
N LEU A 401 4.88 21.08 -33.08
CA LEU A 401 4.36 22.42 -33.41
C LEU A 401 2.85 22.45 -33.19
N ILE A 402 2.37 23.35 -32.34
CA ILE A 402 0.93 23.53 -32.09
C ILE A 402 0.33 24.25 -33.30
N LYS A 403 -0.34 23.51 -34.19
CA LYS A 403 -1.01 24.07 -35.38
C LYS A 403 -2.32 24.76 -35.03
N LYS A 404 -3.00 24.25 -34.00
CA LYS A 404 -4.28 24.80 -33.55
C LYS A 404 -4.46 24.54 -32.07
N VAL A 405 -4.91 25.55 -31.35
CA VAL A 405 -5.28 25.44 -29.94
C VAL A 405 -6.62 26.12 -29.71
N HIS A 406 -7.48 25.48 -28.92
CA HIS A 406 -8.73 26.07 -28.47
C HIS A 406 -9.08 25.57 -27.08
N LYS A 407 -9.94 26.30 -26.37
CA LYS A 407 -10.41 25.88 -25.04
C LYS A 407 -11.30 24.65 -25.19
N HIS A 408 -11.14 23.70 -24.27
CA HIS A 408 -11.92 22.47 -24.25
C HIS A 408 -13.41 22.78 -23.98
N PRO A 409 -14.36 22.28 -24.81
CA PRO A 409 -15.77 22.64 -24.71
C PRO A 409 -16.43 22.21 -23.38
N GLY A 410 -15.97 21.09 -22.82
CA GLY A 410 -16.44 20.58 -21.52
C GLY A 410 -15.57 20.90 -20.30
N ALA A 411 -14.56 21.79 -20.40
CA ALA A 411 -13.67 22.09 -19.27
C ALA A 411 -12.89 23.41 -19.35
N ASP A 412 -13.13 24.32 -18.40
CA ASP A 412 -12.52 25.67 -18.33
C ASP A 412 -11.01 25.71 -18.04
N SER A 413 -10.40 24.57 -17.71
CA SER A 413 -8.98 24.48 -17.38
C SER A 413 -8.17 23.70 -18.41
N LEU A 414 -8.80 23.25 -19.50
CA LEU A 414 -8.15 22.41 -20.50
C LEU A 414 -8.10 23.11 -21.85
N TYR A 415 -6.98 22.99 -22.54
CA TYR A 415 -6.86 23.24 -23.97
C TYR A 415 -7.00 21.92 -24.73
N VAL A 416 -7.43 22.03 -25.98
CA VAL A 416 -7.35 20.96 -26.98
C VAL A 416 -6.42 21.47 -28.08
N GLU A 417 -5.27 20.81 -28.21
CA GLU A 417 -4.23 21.14 -29.18
C GLU A 417 -4.18 20.12 -30.31
N GLU A 418 -4.04 20.60 -31.55
CA GLU A 418 -3.61 19.79 -32.70
C GLU A 418 -2.11 20.04 -32.90
N ILE A 419 -1.29 19.05 -32.53
CA ILE A 419 0.17 19.18 -32.51
C ILE A 419 0.78 18.34 -33.63
N ASP A 420 1.49 19.00 -34.54
CA ASP A 420 2.31 18.37 -35.56
C ASP A 420 3.61 17.85 -34.93
N VAL A 421 3.83 16.54 -34.98
CA VAL A 421 5.03 15.87 -34.44
C VAL A 421 5.84 15.18 -35.56
N GLY A 422 5.71 15.66 -36.79
CA GLY A 422 6.37 15.09 -37.98
C GLY A 422 5.75 13.77 -38.46
N GLU A 423 4.47 13.57 -38.17
CA GLU A 423 3.66 12.45 -38.67
C GLU A 423 2.73 12.93 -39.79
N GLU A 424 2.12 12.02 -40.55
CA GLU A 424 1.17 12.37 -41.63
C GLU A 424 -0.04 13.18 -41.11
N THR A 425 -0.43 12.97 -39.85
CA THR A 425 -1.53 13.65 -39.19
C THR A 425 -1.11 14.27 -37.87
N THR A 426 -1.62 15.46 -37.56
CA THR A 426 -1.44 16.08 -36.24
C THR A 426 -2.09 15.24 -35.14
N ARG A 427 -1.46 15.18 -33.96
CA ARG A 427 -2.02 14.51 -32.80
C ARG A 427 -2.90 15.45 -31.98
N THR A 428 -4.06 14.97 -31.54
CA THR A 428 -4.86 15.65 -30.53
C THR A 428 -4.23 15.49 -29.16
N VAL A 429 -3.88 16.59 -28.51
CA VAL A 429 -3.41 16.65 -27.13
C VAL A 429 -4.39 17.47 -26.31
N VAL A 430 -4.54 17.11 -25.04
CA VAL A 430 -5.36 17.88 -24.10
C VAL A 430 -4.49 18.26 -22.91
N SER A 431 -4.26 19.56 -22.69
CA SER A 431 -3.35 20.05 -21.65
C SER A 431 -4.06 20.93 -20.61
N GLY A 432 -3.54 20.97 -19.39
CA GLY A 432 -4.05 21.80 -18.29
C GLY A 432 -3.55 23.24 -18.25
N LEU A 433 -3.20 23.83 -19.39
CA LEU A 433 -2.41 25.08 -19.45
C LEU A 433 -3.25 26.37 -19.49
N VAL A 434 -4.59 26.31 -19.60
CA VAL A 434 -5.48 27.49 -19.74
C VAL A 434 -5.25 28.59 -18.71
N LYS A 435 -4.87 28.21 -17.48
CA LYS A 435 -4.69 29.14 -16.35
C LYS A 435 -3.25 29.62 -16.18
N HIS A 436 -2.36 29.17 -17.04
CA HIS A 436 -0.92 29.37 -16.93
C HIS A 436 -0.37 30.08 -18.16
N ILE A 437 -0.85 29.71 -19.35
CA ILE A 437 -0.35 30.24 -20.61
C ILE A 437 -1.55 30.75 -21.43
N PRO A 438 -1.55 32.04 -21.81
CA PRO A 438 -2.55 32.61 -22.71
C PRO A 438 -2.64 31.85 -24.04
N LEU A 439 -3.84 31.83 -24.64
CA LEU A 439 -4.08 31.16 -25.92
C LEU A 439 -3.14 31.67 -27.03
N GLU A 440 -2.89 32.97 -27.03
CA GLU A 440 -2.03 33.67 -28.01
C GLU A 440 -0.57 33.21 -27.94
N GLU A 441 -0.10 32.80 -26.76
CA GLU A 441 1.26 32.28 -26.54
C GLU A 441 1.37 30.77 -26.81
N MET A 442 0.25 30.09 -27.08
CA MET A 442 0.20 28.66 -27.36
C MET A 442 0.15 28.38 -28.87
N GLN A 443 -0.47 29.27 -29.64
CA GLN A 443 -0.64 29.12 -31.08
C GLN A 443 0.71 29.22 -31.81
N ASP A 444 0.97 28.30 -32.75
CA ASP A 444 2.21 28.22 -33.53
C ASP A 444 3.51 28.10 -32.68
N ARG A 445 3.38 27.67 -31.43
CA ARG A 445 4.51 27.44 -30.53
C ARG A 445 5.08 26.04 -30.71
N LYS A 446 6.42 25.94 -30.69
CA LYS A 446 7.14 24.66 -30.61
C LYS A 446 7.18 24.18 -29.15
N VAL A 447 6.92 22.89 -28.94
CA VAL A 447 6.85 22.27 -27.61
C VAL A 447 7.50 20.88 -27.59
N CYS A 448 8.04 20.47 -26.44
CA CYS A 448 8.48 19.10 -26.22
C CYS A 448 7.26 18.19 -25.98
N VAL A 449 7.13 17.10 -26.77
CA VAL A 449 5.95 16.21 -26.74
C VAL A 449 6.38 14.75 -26.54
N LEU A 450 5.81 14.09 -25.53
CA LEU A 450 5.97 12.64 -25.32
C LEU A 450 4.90 11.87 -26.11
N CYS A 451 5.34 11.06 -27.07
CA CYS A 451 4.49 10.46 -28.11
C CYS A 451 4.16 8.97 -27.88
N ASN A 452 4.88 8.24 -27.01
CA ASN A 452 4.67 6.80 -26.85
C ASN A 452 3.93 6.41 -25.55
N LEU A 453 3.13 7.31 -24.97
CA LEU A 453 2.18 6.97 -23.90
C LEU A 453 0.90 6.37 -24.47
N LYS A 454 0.23 5.52 -23.69
CA LYS A 454 -1.14 5.08 -24.02
C LYS A 454 -2.08 6.30 -24.02
N PRO A 455 -2.92 6.48 -25.05
CA PRO A 455 -3.86 7.58 -25.08
C PRO A 455 -4.80 7.60 -23.88
N VAL A 456 -5.13 8.80 -23.37
CA VAL A 456 -5.98 8.99 -22.19
C VAL A 456 -7.16 9.88 -22.54
N THR A 457 -8.38 9.44 -22.21
CA THR A 457 -9.59 10.25 -22.38
C THR A 457 -9.73 11.25 -21.24
N MET A 458 -9.79 12.54 -21.57
CA MET A 458 -10.00 13.62 -20.63
C MET A 458 -11.25 14.40 -21.04
N ARG A 459 -12.28 14.35 -20.17
CA ARG A 459 -13.56 15.06 -20.38
C ARG A 459 -14.22 14.77 -21.73
N GLY A 460 -14.05 13.54 -22.24
CA GLY A 460 -14.65 13.06 -23.49
C GLY A 460 -13.74 13.14 -24.72
N ILE A 461 -12.61 13.87 -24.64
CA ILE A 461 -11.63 13.97 -25.75
C ILE A 461 -10.40 13.12 -25.43
N LYS A 462 -9.92 12.36 -26.42
CA LYS A 462 -8.79 11.44 -26.26
C LYS A 462 -7.47 12.16 -26.57
N SER A 463 -6.60 12.28 -25.56
CA SER A 463 -5.25 12.85 -25.71
C SER A 463 -4.29 11.74 -26.15
N HIS A 464 -3.63 11.93 -27.30
CA HIS A 464 -2.73 10.96 -27.95
C HIS A 464 -1.24 11.23 -27.70
N ALA A 465 -0.92 12.29 -26.98
CA ALA A 465 0.42 12.61 -26.53
C ALA A 465 0.36 13.50 -25.27
N MET A 466 1.51 13.95 -24.79
CA MET A 466 1.63 14.82 -23.61
C MET A 466 2.71 15.88 -23.81
N VAL A 467 2.37 17.14 -23.54
CA VAL A 467 3.32 18.26 -23.55
C VAL A 467 4.07 18.37 -22.24
N PHE A 468 5.38 18.65 -22.30
CA PHE A 468 6.22 18.95 -21.13
C PHE A 468 6.13 20.40 -20.69
N ALA A 469 6.02 20.62 -19.38
CA ALA A 469 6.11 21.92 -18.77
C ALA A 469 6.93 21.86 -17.47
N ALA A 470 7.73 22.88 -17.21
CA ALA A 470 8.30 23.13 -15.89
C ALA A 470 7.24 23.76 -14.99
N SER A 471 7.22 23.37 -13.73
CA SER A 471 6.32 23.93 -12.74
C SER A 471 7.07 24.14 -11.45
N ASN A 472 6.88 25.29 -10.82
CA ASN A 472 7.36 25.48 -9.44
C ASN A 472 6.61 24.58 -8.45
N ASN A 473 7.16 24.41 -7.24
CA ASN A 473 6.65 23.51 -6.21
C ASN A 473 5.20 23.81 -5.80
N ASP A 474 4.78 25.06 -5.86
CA ASP A 474 3.41 25.49 -5.53
C ASP A 474 2.44 25.42 -6.72
N HIS A 475 2.90 25.00 -7.90
CA HIS A 475 2.18 24.96 -9.17
C HIS A 475 1.49 26.29 -9.53
N THR A 476 2.09 27.41 -9.10
CA THR A 476 1.62 28.77 -9.36
C THR A 476 2.23 29.34 -10.61
N ASN A 477 3.50 29.02 -10.89
CA ASN A 477 4.18 29.34 -12.14
C ASN A 477 4.45 28.05 -12.93
N VAL A 478 4.01 28.05 -14.19
CA VAL A 478 4.16 26.92 -15.12
C VAL A 478 4.59 27.48 -16.45
N GLU A 479 5.68 26.94 -16.99
CA GLU A 479 6.26 27.36 -18.26
C GLU A 479 6.48 26.14 -19.14
N LEU A 480 6.30 26.31 -20.45
CA LEU A 480 6.65 25.27 -21.42
C LEU A 480 8.17 25.18 -21.55
N VAL A 481 8.66 24.00 -21.93
CA VAL A 481 10.05 23.84 -22.34
C VAL A 481 10.19 24.44 -23.73
N ASP A 482 10.89 25.56 -23.82
CA ASP A 482 11.24 26.25 -25.04
C ASP A 482 12.33 25.51 -25.81
N LEU A 483 12.13 25.46 -27.11
CA LEU A 483 12.99 24.80 -28.06
C LEU A 483 13.78 25.85 -28.87
N PRO A 484 15.03 25.55 -29.27
CA PRO A 484 15.78 26.43 -30.16
C PRO A 484 14.97 26.74 -31.44
N GLY A 485 14.97 28.00 -31.88
CA GLY A 485 14.11 28.46 -32.99
C GLY A 485 14.26 27.66 -34.28
N SER A 486 15.45 27.13 -34.57
CA SER A 486 15.75 26.30 -35.74
C SER A 486 15.47 24.79 -35.58
N ALA A 487 15.00 24.33 -34.41
CA ALA A 487 14.70 22.92 -34.19
C ALA A 487 13.63 22.40 -35.17
N VAL A 488 13.87 21.23 -35.76
CA VAL A 488 13.00 20.67 -36.82
C VAL A 488 11.77 20.00 -36.20
N VAL A 489 10.58 20.25 -36.75
CA VAL A 489 9.34 19.62 -36.28
C VAL A 489 9.41 18.11 -36.53
N GLY A 490 9.07 17.33 -35.51
CA GLY A 490 9.16 15.87 -35.50
C GLY A 490 10.53 15.30 -35.16
N GLU A 491 11.55 16.15 -35.04
CA GLU A 491 12.86 15.70 -34.58
C GLU A 491 12.78 15.15 -33.15
N ARG A 492 13.50 14.07 -32.90
CA ARG A 492 13.59 13.45 -31.59
C ARG A 492 14.54 14.22 -30.69
N VAL A 493 14.10 14.52 -29.47
CA VAL A 493 14.97 15.07 -28.42
C VAL A 493 15.91 13.97 -27.94
N THR A 494 17.21 14.28 -27.98
CA THR A 494 18.30 13.37 -27.61
C THR A 494 18.93 13.78 -26.28
N PHE A 495 19.61 12.83 -25.65
CA PHE A 495 20.27 13.01 -24.36
C PHE A 495 21.71 12.51 -24.48
N PRO A 496 22.73 13.39 -24.40
CA PRO A 496 24.13 12.97 -24.48
C PRO A 496 24.44 11.83 -23.50
N GLY A 497 25.07 10.76 -23.99
CA GLY A 497 25.37 9.56 -23.20
C GLY A 497 24.27 8.48 -23.19
N TYR A 498 23.10 8.73 -23.78
CA TYR A 498 22.03 7.74 -23.91
C TYR A 498 21.74 7.46 -25.39
N SER A 499 21.87 6.20 -25.79
CA SER A 499 21.49 5.73 -27.12
C SER A 499 20.43 4.63 -27.03
N GLY A 500 19.62 4.49 -28.09
CA GLY A 500 18.59 3.47 -28.19
C GLY A 500 17.31 3.95 -28.85
N GLU A 501 16.49 3.01 -29.30
CA GLU A 501 15.20 3.26 -29.94
C GLU A 501 14.07 3.37 -28.89
N PRO A 502 13.07 4.24 -29.13
CA PRO A 502 11.95 4.36 -28.21
C PRO A 502 11.03 3.14 -28.30
N ASP A 503 10.32 2.84 -27.21
CA ASP A 503 9.26 1.84 -27.25
C ASP A 503 8.12 2.33 -28.17
N ASN A 504 7.52 1.45 -28.98
CA ASN A 504 6.34 1.80 -29.80
C ASN A 504 5.18 2.35 -28.94
N VAL A 505 4.91 1.70 -27.80
CA VAL A 505 3.98 2.17 -26.76
C VAL A 505 4.51 1.72 -25.40
N LEU A 506 4.65 2.64 -24.45
CA LEU A 506 5.13 2.37 -23.10
C LEU A 506 4.17 1.43 -22.34
N ASN A 507 4.73 0.39 -21.73
CA ASN A 507 3.98 -0.55 -20.93
C ASN A 507 3.64 0.03 -19.55
N SER A 508 2.35 0.32 -19.33
CA SER A 508 1.81 0.87 -18.08
C SER A 508 2.10 0.04 -16.82
N LYS A 509 2.36 -1.28 -16.95
CA LYS A 509 2.75 -2.14 -15.81
C LYS A 509 4.21 -1.94 -15.39
N SER A 510 5.07 -1.58 -16.34
CA SER A 510 6.51 -1.39 -16.10
C SER A 510 6.86 -0.02 -15.51
N LYS A 511 5.89 0.89 -15.43
CA LYS A 511 6.04 2.24 -14.82
C LYS A 511 7.27 3.01 -15.34
N VAL A 512 7.64 2.82 -16.62
CA VAL A 512 8.86 3.36 -17.22
C VAL A 512 8.90 4.89 -17.14
N TRP A 513 7.82 5.54 -17.57
CA TRP A 513 7.68 6.99 -17.43
C TRP A 513 7.77 7.43 -15.95
N GLU A 514 7.05 6.75 -15.05
CA GLU A 514 7.01 7.15 -13.64
C GLU A 514 8.36 7.03 -12.94
N ARG A 515 9.22 6.12 -13.40
CA ARG A 515 10.59 5.95 -12.91
C ARG A 515 11.57 6.94 -13.52
N LEU A 516 11.36 7.37 -14.77
CA LEU A 516 12.25 8.31 -15.46
C LEU A 516 11.93 9.78 -15.13
N GLN A 517 10.65 10.10 -14.91
CA GLN A 517 10.22 11.49 -14.67
C GLN A 517 10.82 12.11 -13.40
N VAL A 518 11.22 11.30 -12.41
CA VAL A 518 11.77 11.81 -11.15
C VAL A 518 13.16 12.43 -11.33
N ASP A 519 13.84 12.05 -12.42
CA ASP A 519 15.16 12.56 -12.78
C ASP A 519 15.07 13.69 -13.82
N LEU A 520 13.87 14.08 -14.26
CA LEU A 520 13.64 15.17 -15.20
C LEU A 520 13.50 16.50 -14.45
N HIS A 521 14.43 17.42 -14.68
CA HIS A 521 14.46 18.70 -13.98
C HIS A 521 15.04 19.81 -14.84
N THR A 522 14.92 21.06 -14.39
CA THR A 522 15.65 22.20 -14.95
C THR A 522 16.84 22.55 -14.07
N ASP A 523 17.95 22.98 -14.66
CA ASP A 523 19.14 23.39 -13.91
C ASP A 523 19.13 24.91 -13.57
N ALA A 524 20.25 25.43 -13.07
CA ALA A 524 20.42 26.85 -12.77
C ALA A 524 20.56 27.74 -14.02
N GLU A 525 20.92 27.14 -15.16
CA GLU A 525 21.05 27.81 -16.46
C GLU A 525 19.75 27.74 -17.29
N LEU A 526 18.67 27.29 -16.64
CA LEU A 526 17.33 27.09 -17.19
C LEU A 526 17.26 26.00 -18.26
N VAL A 527 18.26 25.12 -18.35
CA VAL A 527 18.29 24.01 -19.31
C VAL A 527 17.45 22.85 -18.75
N ALA A 528 16.67 22.20 -19.61
CA ALA A 528 15.96 20.97 -19.27
C ALA A 528 16.92 19.77 -19.31
N HIS A 529 16.93 18.95 -18.26
CA HIS A 529 17.83 17.82 -18.06
C HIS A 529 17.10 16.53 -17.70
N TYR A 530 17.68 15.40 -18.09
CA TYR A 530 17.45 14.09 -17.50
C TYR A 530 18.73 13.65 -16.79
N LYS A 531 18.70 13.50 -15.46
CA LYS A 531 19.92 13.41 -14.64
C LYS A 531 20.88 14.54 -15.06
N ASP A 532 22.12 14.25 -15.39
CA ASP A 532 23.09 15.26 -15.81
C ASP A 532 23.08 15.55 -17.32
N SER A 533 22.19 14.94 -18.11
CA SER A 533 22.18 15.06 -19.58
C SER A 533 21.11 16.04 -20.09
N PRO A 534 21.48 17.08 -20.86
CA PRO A 534 20.54 18.08 -21.35
C PRO A 534 19.64 17.55 -22.46
N PHE A 535 18.40 18.04 -22.51
CA PHE A 535 17.49 17.87 -23.64
C PHE A 535 18.11 18.56 -24.84
N THR A 536 18.47 17.80 -25.87
CA THR A 536 19.25 18.30 -27.00
C THR A 536 18.54 18.01 -28.31
N THR A 537 18.46 19.03 -29.16
CA THR A 537 18.07 18.95 -30.58
C THR A 537 19.29 19.22 -31.45
N SER A 538 19.17 18.98 -32.75
CA SER A 538 20.15 19.35 -33.79
C SER A 538 20.54 20.83 -33.75
N SER A 539 19.67 21.67 -33.19
CA SER A 539 19.79 23.13 -33.11
C SER A 539 20.22 23.65 -31.73
N GLY A 540 20.48 22.78 -30.76
CA GLY A 540 20.91 23.15 -29.41
C GLY A 540 20.04 22.59 -28.30
N VAL A 541 20.28 23.08 -27.08
CA VAL A 541 19.63 22.60 -25.86
C VAL A 541 18.28 23.25 -25.62
N CYS A 542 17.36 22.51 -25.02
CA CYS A 542 16.02 22.99 -24.67
C CYS A 542 16.05 23.70 -23.31
N LYS A 543 15.39 24.86 -23.21
CA LYS A 543 15.42 25.72 -22.02
C LYS A 543 14.02 26.05 -21.51
N VAL A 544 13.93 26.62 -20.33
CA VAL A 544 12.73 27.29 -19.81
C VAL A 544 13.02 28.76 -19.60
N MET A 545 12.00 29.59 -19.39
CA MET A 545 12.18 31.04 -19.35
C MET A 545 12.72 31.54 -18.01
N SER A 546 12.19 31.03 -16.89
CA SER A 546 12.52 31.58 -15.57
C SER A 546 12.55 30.59 -14.41
N ILE A 547 12.11 29.33 -14.61
CA ILE A 547 12.01 28.36 -13.50
C ILE A 547 13.26 27.46 -13.40
N THR A 548 14.13 27.75 -12.43
CA THR A 548 15.32 26.95 -12.11
C THR A 548 15.06 25.84 -11.09
N SER A 549 15.73 24.70 -11.22
CA SER A 549 15.77 23.64 -10.18
C SER A 549 14.41 23.04 -9.82
N VAL A 550 13.54 22.83 -10.81
CA VAL A 550 12.23 22.21 -10.62
C VAL A 550 12.04 20.98 -11.50
N ASN A 551 11.16 20.08 -11.08
CA ASN A 551 10.83 18.89 -11.86
C ASN A 551 9.98 19.24 -13.09
N LEU A 552 10.29 18.65 -14.24
CA LEU A 552 9.43 18.70 -15.42
C LEU A 552 8.19 17.83 -15.19
N CYS A 553 7.01 18.42 -15.32
CA CYS A 553 5.74 17.81 -14.90
C CYS A 553 4.78 17.55 -16.07
N ARG A 554 3.81 16.65 -15.84
CA ARG A 554 2.68 16.43 -16.75
C ARG A 554 1.76 17.64 -16.76
N THR A 555 1.50 18.22 -17.92
CA THR A 555 0.55 19.33 -18.07
C THR A 555 -0.90 18.96 -17.73
N SER A 556 -1.28 17.68 -17.81
CA SER A 556 -2.60 17.19 -17.41
C SER A 556 -2.86 17.21 -15.90
N LEU A 557 -1.81 17.18 -15.06
CA LEU A 557 -1.93 17.26 -13.60
C LEU A 557 -2.29 18.67 -13.11
N LEU A 558 -1.86 19.72 -13.81
CA LEU A 558 -2.06 21.11 -13.43
C LEU A 558 -3.55 21.53 -13.40
N ALA A 559 -4.37 20.93 -14.27
CA ALA A 559 -5.82 21.16 -14.31
C ALA A 559 -6.56 20.64 -13.06
N VAL A 560 -6.08 19.56 -12.45
CA VAL A 560 -6.76 18.83 -11.36
C VAL A 560 -6.56 19.53 -10.00
N VAL A 561 -5.36 20.08 -9.77
CA VAL A 561 -4.95 20.64 -8.46
C VAL A 561 -5.78 21.87 -8.04
N ARG A 562 -6.25 22.71 -8.99
CA ARG A 562 -6.92 23.99 -8.66
C ARG A 562 -8.45 23.94 -8.65
N SER A 563 -9.09 22.97 -9.30
CA SER A 563 -10.55 22.77 -9.23
C SER A 563 -11.03 22.57 -7.78
N LYS A 564 -10.20 21.89 -6.96
CA LYS A 564 -10.45 21.67 -5.53
C LYS A 564 -10.29 22.96 -4.69
N ARG A 565 -9.29 23.81 -4.96
CA ARG A 565 -9.11 25.10 -4.23
C ARG A 565 -10.29 26.06 -4.36
N ARG A 566 -10.93 26.16 -5.54
CA ARG A 566 -12.11 27.02 -5.73
C ARG A 566 -13.35 26.52 -4.97
N LYS A 567 -13.55 25.20 -4.87
CA LYS A 567 -14.65 24.63 -4.06
C LYS A 567 -14.45 24.91 -2.56
N ILE A 568 -13.22 24.92 -2.07
CA ILE A 568 -12.87 25.21 -0.67
C ILE A 568 -13.08 26.70 -0.34
N HIS A 569 -12.72 27.62 -1.24
CA HIS A 569 -12.98 29.06 -1.04
C HIS A 569 -14.47 29.43 -1.14
N ALA A 570 -15.23 28.76 -2.00
CA ALA A 570 -16.67 28.97 -2.13
C ALA A 570 -17.45 28.44 -0.91
N SER A 571 -16.98 27.38 -0.24
CA SER A 571 -17.60 26.88 0.99
C SER A 571 -17.30 27.79 2.19
N HIS A 572 -16.11 28.40 2.27
CA HIS A 572 -15.76 29.36 3.31
C HIS A 572 -16.59 30.65 3.27
N ARG A 573 -16.91 31.20 2.09
CA ARG A 573 -17.76 32.40 1.97
C ARG A 573 -19.24 32.15 2.32
N ARG A 574 -19.75 30.92 2.17
CA ARG A 574 -21.12 30.60 2.60
C ARG A 574 -21.24 30.46 4.12
N HIS A 575 -20.19 29.95 4.78
CA HIS A 575 -20.17 29.84 6.24
C HIS A 575 -20.05 31.20 6.95
N SER A 576 -19.35 32.18 6.39
CA SER A 576 -19.18 33.50 7.02
C SER A 576 -20.45 34.36 7.03
N ASN A 577 -21.37 34.16 6.08
CA ASN A 577 -22.61 34.95 5.98
C ASN A 577 -23.77 34.40 6.82
N GLY A 578 -23.68 33.16 7.32
CA GLY A 578 -24.72 32.54 8.15
C GLY A 578 -24.69 32.95 9.63
N TRP A 579 -23.62 33.61 10.09
CA TRP A 579 -23.41 33.92 11.52
C TRP A 579 -23.82 35.35 11.94
N LYS A 580 -24.36 36.16 11.02
CA LYS A 580 -24.76 37.56 11.30
C LYS A 580 -26.28 37.82 11.39
N ARG A 581 -27.11 36.77 11.43
CA ARG A 581 -28.58 36.90 11.56
C ARG A 581 -29.18 35.90 12.54
N SER A 582 -28.86 36.04 13.82
CA SER A 582 -29.65 35.47 14.92
C SER A 582 -29.15 36.02 16.26
N SER A 583 -29.36 37.31 16.49
CA SER A 583 -29.22 37.95 17.80
C SER A 583 -30.09 39.20 17.80
N PHE A 584 -31.40 39.02 17.97
CA PHE A 584 -32.36 39.95 18.57
C PHE A 584 -33.71 39.23 18.73
#